data_AF-A0A2C6KAU1-F1
#
_entry.id   AF-A0A2C6KAU1-F1
#
_cell.length_a   1.000
_cell.length_b   1.000
_cell.length_c   1.000
_cell.angle_alpha   90.00
_cell.angle_beta   90.00
_cell.angle_gamma   90.00
#
_symmetry.space_group_name_H-M   'P 1'
#
loop_
_entity.id
_entity.type
_entity.pdbx_description
1 polymer ?
#
loop_
_entity_poly.entity_id
_entity_poly.type
_entity_poly.pdbx_seq_one_letter_code
_entity_poly.pdbx_strand_id
1 'polypeptide(L)'
;MIRHVQLCVDENKLRLARDGLHQYRIISQHANIQSLGKVIAELRSRAEQKLIQAKEAAGVSSTGAASSSSSSSSSSSSSASSTDAKAQPTAPSTNGGENVSSSILPKTTTATGGGGGDLDFVADTPEDLLLSTLQIEVRSSEGRSIHQALRSVWDVYKMILDLLRTTPKLERVYHETARRAFTFCRENQRPQEFKRLCDVLRSHFSLILKNRHKEDYESLLRPDLHLETRMQQLVVASELDLWKECSSTAEDLYSLGLHDYFYRTLRTGQEFFHRCREKLMRWLAIYYEKMSRVTWVSDNYLYHALAWIKLLLHVKGFKKNVSKTDLHAMASVAVLAVLSIPITG
;
A
#
# COMPACT_ATOMS: atom_id res chain seq x y z
N MET A 1 -4.64 20.81 -27.96
CA MET A 1 -4.13 20.52 -26.60
C MET A 1 -3.60 19.10 -26.45
N ILE A 2 -4.35 18.04 -26.79
CA ILE A 2 -3.89 16.63 -26.68
C ILE A 2 -2.54 16.41 -27.38
N ARG A 3 -2.41 16.85 -28.64
CA ARG A 3 -1.15 16.73 -29.40
C ARG A 3 0.02 17.50 -28.78
N HIS A 4 -0.24 18.65 -28.16
CA HIS A 4 0.79 19.42 -27.45
C HIS A 4 1.29 18.65 -26.22
N VAL A 5 0.36 18.09 -25.43
CA VAL A 5 0.69 17.27 -24.27
C VAL A 5 1.50 16.03 -24.67
N GLN A 6 1.12 15.35 -25.76
CA GLN A 6 1.86 14.20 -26.28
C GLN A 6 3.31 14.56 -26.59
N LEU A 7 3.53 15.63 -27.37
CA LEU A 7 4.88 16.10 -27.71
C LEU A 7 5.69 16.46 -26.47
N CYS A 8 5.09 17.13 -25.48
CA CYS A 8 5.82 17.50 -24.26
C CYS A 8 6.21 16.29 -23.40
N VAL A 9 5.40 15.23 -23.38
CA VAL A 9 5.74 13.98 -22.68
C VAL A 9 6.82 13.22 -23.44
N ASP A 10 6.73 13.16 -24.76
CA ASP A 10 7.72 12.46 -25.60
C ASP A 10 9.09 13.14 -25.48
N GLU A 11 9.16 14.47 -25.54
CA GLU A 11 10.39 15.26 -25.39
C GLU A 11 10.87 15.47 -23.93
N ASN A 12 10.17 14.91 -22.93
CA ASN A 12 10.45 15.13 -21.49
C ASN A 12 10.43 16.62 -21.04
N LYS A 13 9.79 17.51 -21.80
CA LYS A 13 9.68 18.95 -21.50
C LYS A 13 8.47 19.23 -20.60
N LEU A 14 8.47 18.68 -19.38
CA LEU A 14 7.36 18.79 -18.43
C LEU A 14 7.04 20.25 -18.03
N ARG A 15 8.03 21.14 -18.07
CA ARG A 15 7.81 22.57 -17.81
C ARG A 15 6.85 23.21 -18.82
N LEU A 16 7.03 22.93 -20.11
CA LEU A 16 6.15 23.43 -21.16
C LEU A 16 4.74 22.84 -21.02
N ALA A 17 4.64 21.55 -20.70
CA ALA A 17 3.35 20.91 -20.42
C ALA A 17 2.63 21.60 -19.25
N ARG A 18 3.34 21.90 -18.16
CA ARG A 18 2.79 22.58 -16.99
C ARG A 18 2.22 23.95 -17.34
N ASP A 19 3.00 24.77 -18.01
CA ASP A 19 2.60 26.15 -18.33
C ASP A 19 1.43 26.14 -19.32
N GLY A 20 1.45 25.24 -20.32
CA GLY A 20 0.34 25.03 -21.24
C GLY A 20 -0.93 24.51 -20.56
N LEU A 21 -0.81 23.61 -19.57
CA LEU A 21 -1.94 23.11 -18.78
C LEU A 21 -2.54 24.18 -17.88
N HIS A 22 -1.73 25.04 -17.28
CA HIS A 22 -2.24 26.18 -16.51
C HIS A 22 -3.04 27.14 -17.39
N GLN A 23 -2.52 27.50 -18.56
CA GLN A 23 -3.25 28.33 -19.52
C GLN A 23 -4.54 27.64 -19.99
N TYR A 24 -4.46 26.36 -20.33
CA TYR A 24 -5.63 25.60 -20.77
C TYR A 24 -6.68 25.48 -19.67
N ARG A 25 -6.28 25.34 -18.41
CA ARG A 25 -7.19 25.36 -17.25
C ARG A 25 -7.95 26.69 -17.18
N ILE A 26 -7.27 27.82 -17.32
CA ILE A 26 -7.91 29.15 -17.28
C ILE A 26 -8.96 29.29 -18.39
N ILE A 27 -8.62 28.86 -19.61
CA ILE A 27 -9.53 28.94 -20.77
C ILE A 27 -10.71 27.97 -20.61
N SER A 28 -10.44 26.73 -20.18
CA SER A 28 -11.46 25.67 -20.09
C SER A 28 -12.36 25.78 -18.86
N GLN A 29 -11.97 26.57 -17.84
CA GLN A 29 -12.77 26.78 -16.63
C GLN A 29 -14.16 27.34 -16.93
N HIS A 30 -14.27 28.24 -17.91
CA HIS A 30 -15.53 28.89 -18.29
C HIS A 30 -16.22 28.20 -19.48
N ALA A 31 -15.47 27.50 -20.34
CA ALA A 31 -16.02 26.89 -21.55
C ALA A 31 -16.40 25.42 -21.39
N ASN A 32 -15.46 24.56 -21.00
CA ASN A 32 -15.67 23.11 -20.92
C ASN A 32 -14.65 22.45 -19.98
N ILE A 33 -15.01 22.29 -18.72
CA ILE A 33 -14.09 21.68 -17.74
C ILE A 33 -13.88 20.17 -17.96
N GLN A 34 -14.80 19.50 -18.67
CA GLN A 34 -14.69 18.07 -18.97
C GLN A 34 -13.57 17.80 -19.98
N SER A 35 -13.30 18.74 -20.89
CA SER A 35 -12.17 18.61 -21.81
C SER A 35 -10.84 18.65 -21.07
N LEU A 36 -10.71 19.46 -20.00
CA LEU A 36 -9.53 19.46 -19.13
C LEU A 36 -9.35 18.10 -18.44
N GLY A 37 -10.42 17.51 -17.91
CA GLY A 37 -10.38 16.17 -17.32
C GLY A 37 -9.87 15.10 -18.29
N LYS A 38 -10.33 15.12 -19.55
CA LYS A 38 -9.86 14.20 -20.60
C LYS A 38 -8.39 14.40 -20.93
N VAL A 39 -7.92 15.65 -21.07
CA VAL A 39 -6.51 15.96 -21.35
C VAL A 39 -5.61 15.48 -20.21
N ILE A 40 -6.04 15.62 -18.95
CA ILE A 40 -5.30 15.15 -17.77
C ILE A 40 -5.24 13.62 -17.72
N ALA A 41 -6.36 12.94 -18.01
CA ALA A 41 -6.38 11.48 -18.07
C ALA A 41 -5.44 10.93 -19.15
N GLU A 42 -5.43 11.58 -20.31
CA GLU A 42 -4.52 11.24 -21.42
C GLU A 42 -3.06 11.48 -21.06
N LEU A 43 -2.75 12.63 -20.45
CA LEU A 43 -1.40 12.96 -19.96
C LEU A 43 -0.87 11.87 -19.00
N ARG A 44 -1.71 11.46 -18.05
CA ARG A 44 -1.36 10.43 -17.06
C ARG A 44 -1.15 9.08 -17.73
N SER A 45 -2.08 8.65 -18.58
CA SER A 45 -2.00 7.39 -19.32
C SER A 45 -0.72 7.33 -20.15
N ARG A 46 -0.38 8.43 -20.85
CA ARG A 46 0.81 8.49 -21.69
C ARG A 46 2.11 8.43 -20.89
N ALA A 47 2.15 9.11 -19.75
CA ALA A 47 3.31 9.05 -18.85
C ALA A 47 3.53 7.62 -18.32
N GLU A 48 2.46 6.94 -17.91
CA GLU A 48 2.50 5.54 -17.47
C GLU A 48 2.93 4.58 -18.60
N GLN A 49 2.41 4.77 -19.83
CA GLN A 49 2.82 3.99 -21.00
C GLN A 49 4.32 4.15 -21.28
N LYS A 50 4.85 5.37 -21.19
CA LYS A 50 6.29 5.61 -21.38
C LYS A 50 7.14 4.90 -20.34
N LEU A 51 6.64 4.80 -19.11
CA LEU A 51 7.30 4.01 -18.06
C LEU A 51 7.27 2.51 -18.37
N ILE A 52 6.15 1.98 -18.83
CA ILE A 52 6.02 0.57 -19.20
C ILE A 52 7.00 0.25 -20.35
N GLN A 53 7.04 1.08 -21.39
CA GLN A 53 8.00 0.94 -22.49
C GLN A 53 9.46 1.00 -22.01
N ALA A 54 9.78 1.91 -21.08
CA ALA A 54 11.12 1.98 -20.50
C ALA A 54 11.48 0.73 -19.67
N LYS A 55 10.50 0.14 -18.97
CA LYS A 55 10.69 -1.12 -18.22
C LYS A 55 10.86 -2.32 -19.15
N GLU A 56 10.06 -2.39 -20.21
CA GLU A 56 10.14 -3.44 -21.24
C GLU A 56 11.48 -3.37 -21.99
N ALA A 57 11.92 -2.17 -22.39
CA ALA A 57 13.19 -1.97 -23.06
C ALA A 57 14.40 -2.36 -22.19
N ALA A 58 14.26 -2.28 -20.86
CA ALA A 58 15.28 -2.68 -19.91
C ALA A 58 15.16 -4.15 -19.46
N GLY A 59 14.23 -4.94 -20.03
CA GLY A 59 14.03 -6.34 -19.66
C GLY A 59 13.49 -6.56 -18.24
N VAL A 60 13.10 -5.50 -17.52
CA VAL A 60 12.54 -5.58 -16.16
C VAL A 60 11.04 -5.83 -16.28
N SER A 61 10.66 -7.07 -16.57
CA SER A 61 9.29 -7.52 -16.34
C SER A 61 9.00 -7.45 -14.84
N SER A 62 7.97 -6.71 -14.45
CA SER A 62 7.54 -6.55 -13.06
C SER A 62 7.25 -7.89 -12.39
N THR A 63 8.21 -8.46 -11.66
CA THR A 63 7.98 -9.57 -10.75
C THR A 63 7.41 -9.02 -9.44
N GLY A 64 6.10 -9.13 -9.27
CA GLY A 64 5.42 -8.79 -8.03
C GLY A 64 3.93 -9.10 -8.08
N ALA A 65 3.54 -10.23 -7.47
CA ALA A 65 2.20 -10.69 -7.10
C ALA A 65 1.52 -11.73 -8.01
N ALA A 66 1.92 -12.99 -7.89
CA ALA A 66 1.05 -14.15 -8.13
C ALA A 66 1.51 -15.38 -7.30
N SER A 67 1.06 -15.45 -6.06
CA SER A 67 0.97 -16.67 -5.25
C SER A 67 -0.21 -16.45 -4.30
N SER A 68 -1.32 -17.18 -4.30
CA SER A 68 -1.64 -18.49 -4.81
C SER A 68 -3.15 -18.56 -5.08
N SER A 69 -3.53 -18.96 -6.30
CA SER A 69 -4.89 -19.42 -6.60
C SER A 69 -4.80 -20.50 -7.67
N SER A 70 -4.53 -21.73 -7.25
CA SER A 70 -4.78 -22.91 -8.06
C SER A 70 -6.10 -23.54 -7.61
N SER A 71 -7.16 -23.14 -8.27
CA SER A 71 -8.36 -23.95 -8.44
C SER A 71 -8.06 -25.06 -9.45
N SER A 72 -8.25 -26.32 -9.07
CA SER A 72 -8.49 -27.40 -10.03
C SER A 72 -9.81 -28.07 -9.69
N SER A 73 -10.85 -27.64 -10.39
CA SER A 73 -12.07 -28.41 -10.61
C SER A 73 -11.79 -29.49 -11.65
N SER A 74 -12.16 -30.74 -11.35
CA SER A 74 -12.65 -31.65 -12.39
C SER A 74 -13.75 -32.53 -11.80
N SER A 75 -14.76 -32.73 -12.64
CA SER A 75 -16.09 -33.25 -12.37
C SER A 75 -16.20 -34.74 -12.66
N SER A 76 -16.93 -35.45 -11.79
CA SER A 76 -17.88 -36.56 -12.03
C SER A 76 -17.57 -37.68 -13.05
N SER A 77 -17.63 -38.93 -12.61
CA SER A 77 -18.77 -39.85 -12.89
C SER A 77 -18.54 -41.31 -12.43
N SER A 78 -19.67 -41.95 -12.03
CA SER A 78 -19.99 -43.41 -12.03
C SER A 78 -19.11 -44.35 -11.18
N SER A 79 -19.54 -45.09 -10.15
CA SER A 79 -20.73 -45.92 -9.81
C SER A 79 -20.30 -47.38 -9.63
N ALA A 80 -20.56 -47.95 -8.44
CA ALA A 80 -20.64 -49.39 -8.05
C ALA A 80 -19.40 -50.28 -8.35
N SER A 81 -18.82 -51.07 -7.45
CA SER A 81 -19.45 -52.14 -6.65
C SER A 81 -18.43 -52.74 -5.66
N SER A 82 -18.89 -53.13 -4.46
CA SER A 82 -18.55 -54.30 -3.62
C SER A 82 -17.27 -55.12 -3.94
N THR A 83 -16.36 -55.46 -3.02
CA THR A 83 -16.53 -56.40 -1.90
C THR A 83 -15.20 -56.60 -1.13
N ASP A 84 -15.35 -56.91 0.15
CA ASP A 84 -14.50 -57.53 1.17
C ASP A 84 -13.16 -58.26 0.89
N ALA A 85 -12.39 -58.28 2.00
CA ALA A 85 -11.47 -59.32 2.50
C ALA A 85 -10.04 -59.38 1.94
N LYS A 86 -8.97 -59.79 2.66
CA LYS A 86 -8.64 -60.06 4.07
C LYS A 86 -7.17 -60.56 4.03
N ALA A 87 -6.38 -60.22 5.06
CA ALA A 87 -5.16 -60.91 5.53
C ALA A 87 -3.81 -60.80 4.75
N GLN A 88 -2.85 -60.21 5.49
CA GLN A 88 -1.43 -60.60 5.72
C GLN A 88 -1.13 -62.13 5.72
N PRO A 89 0.13 -62.61 5.92
CA PRO A 89 1.46 -61.96 5.95
C PRO A 89 2.55 -62.73 5.18
N THR A 90 3.77 -62.19 5.03
CA THR A 90 5.06 -62.90 5.27
C THR A 90 6.26 -61.95 5.08
N ALA A 91 7.01 -61.72 6.17
CA ALA A 91 8.43 -61.35 6.18
C ALA A 91 9.28 -62.67 6.12
N PRO A 92 10.63 -62.72 6.03
CA PRO A 92 11.60 -61.74 6.56
C PRO A 92 12.91 -61.50 5.75
N SER A 93 13.63 -60.42 6.06
CA SER A 93 14.97 -60.45 6.70
C SER A 93 15.81 -59.20 6.41
N THR A 94 16.36 -58.64 7.50
CA THR A 94 17.72 -58.06 7.69
C THR A 94 18.20 -56.91 6.78
N ASN A 95 18.88 -55.85 7.24
CA ASN A 95 19.45 -55.54 8.56
C ASN A 95 19.84 -54.05 8.63
N GLY A 96 19.79 -53.50 9.85
CA GLY A 96 20.57 -52.37 10.41
C GLY A 96 20.47 -50.97 9.75
N GLY A 97 20.19 -49.88 10.45
CA GLY A 97 20.07 -49.61 11.88
C GLY A 97 20.82 -48.32 12.20
N GLU A 98 20.12 -47.31 12.73
CA GLU A 98 20.69 -46.23 13.54
C GLU A 98 19.55 -45.46 14.21
N ASN A 99 19.49 -45.48 15.54
CA ASN A 99 18.58 -44.68 16.33
C ASN A 99 19.34 -44.17 17.58
N VAL A 100 19.33 -42.84 17.73
CA VAL A 100 19.07 -42.10 18.98
C VAL A 100 20.16 -42.08 20.08
N SER A 101 20.71 -40.86 20.20
CA SER A 101 20.85 -40.01 21.40
C SER A 101 21.75 -40.43 22.56
N SER A 102 22.60 -39.48 22.97
CA SER A 102 22.74 -38.93 24.34
C SER A 102 24.08 -38.16 24.38
N SER A 103 24.15 -36.85 24.64
CA SER A 103 24.03 -36.15 25.93
C SER A 103 25.38 -35.48 26.27
N ILE A 104 25.31 -34.45 27.13
CA ILE A 104 26.38 -33.92 27.99
C ILE A 104 27.11 -32.65 27.48
N LEU A 105 26.68 -31.50 28.03
CA LEU A 105 27.48 -30.30 28.32
C LEU A 105 28.44 -30.58 29.51
N PRO A 106 29.59 -29.90 29.63
CA PRO A 106 29.62 -28.69 30.48
C PRO A 106 30.58 -27.54 30.04
N LYS A 107 30.34 -26.37 30.63
CA LYS A 107 31.11 -25.11 30.58
C LYS A 107 32.48 -25.24 31.29
N THR A 108 33.49 -24.45 30.88
CA THR A 108 34.14 -23.35 31.67
C THR A 108 35.36 -22.71 30.98
N THR A 109 35.29 -21.38 30.79
CA THR A 109 36.32 -20.32 30.96
C THR A 109 37.82 -20.67 31.10
N THR A 110 38.70 -20.07 30.29
CA THR A 110 39.61 -18.93 30.62
C THR A 110 40.62 -18.66 29.50
N ALA A 111 41.11 -17.41 29.45
CA ALA A 111 41.88 -16.74 28.41
C ALA A 111 43.28 -17.33 28.12
N THR A 112 43.81 -17.12 26.90
CA THR A 112 44.89 -16.14 26.57
C THR A 112 45.38 -16.32 25.11
N GLY A 113 45.38 -15.24 24.31
CA GLY A 113 46.41 -14.95 23.28
C GLY A 113 46.15 -15.30 21.80
N GLY A 114 45.89 -14.28 20.97
CA GLY A 114 46.36 -14.25 19.56
C GLY A 114 45.36 -13.85 18.47
N GLY A 115 45.43 -12.59 18.01
CA GLY A 115 45.23 -12.23 16.59
C GLY A 115 43.88 -11.64 16.13
N GLY A 116 43.91 -10.38 15.69
CA GLY A 116 43.12 -9.88 14.55
C GLY A 116 41.77 -9.23 14.83
N GLY A 117 41.73 -7.90 14.79
CA GLY A 117 40.51 -7.15 14.48
C GLY A 117 40.36 -6.92 12.98
N ASP A 118 39.13 -6.56 12.60
CA ASP A 118 38.71 -5.85 11.38
C ASP A 118 38.56 -6.59 10.03
N LEU A 119 37.46 -6.19 9.36
CA LEU A 119 37.22 -6.19 7.90
C LEU A 119 36.77 -7.54 7.27
N ASP A 120 35.89 -7.64 6.27
CA ASP A 120 35.62 -6.73 5.16
C ASP A 120 34.30 -7.07 4.44
N PHE A 121 33.65 -6.02 3.94
CA PHE A 121 32.77 -6.09 2.77
C PHE A 121 33.63 -6.56 1.61
N VAL A 122 33.49 -7.83 1.21
CA VAL A 122 34.24 -8.36 0.07
C VAL A 122 33.68 -7.72 -1.21
N ALA A 123 34.26 -6.59 -1.59
CA ALA A 123 34.31 -6.18 -2.99
C ALA A 123 35.36 -7.06 -3.65
N ASP A 124 34.94 -8.10 -4.37
CA ASP A 124 35.85 -9.09 -4.97
C ASP A 124 36.77 -8.50 -6.06
N THR A 125 36.56 -7.25 -6.47
CA THR A 125 37.48 -6.53 -7.37
C THR A 125 37.59 -5.04 -7.02
N PRO A 126 38.77 -4.41 -7.17
CA PRO A 126 38.95 -2.97 -6.93
C PRO A 126 38.12 -2.10 -7.87
N GLU A 127 37.68 -2.66 -9.00
CA GLU A 127 36.71 -2.04 -9.90
C GLU A 127 35.34 -1.92 -9.23
N ASP A 128 34.84 -2.93 -8.52
CA ASP A 128 33.49 -2.91 -7.91
C ASP A 128 33.37 -1.87 -6.77
N LEU A 129 34.45 -1.70 -6.01
CA LEU A 129 34.58 -0.60 -5.04
C LEU A 129 34.61 0.77 -5.73
N LEU A 130 35.28 0.88 -6.89
CA LEU A 130 35.32 2.11 -7.69
C LEU A 130 33.96 2.40 -8.36
N LEU A 131 33.25 1.39 -8.85
CA LEU A 131 31.91 1.49 -9.42
C LEU A 131 30.87 1.87 -8.37
N SER A 132 31.05 1.41 -7.11
CA SER A 132 30.24 1.82 -5.96
C SER A 132 30.40 3.30 -5.59
N THR A 133 31.59 3.87 -5.81
CA THR A 133 31.87 5.29 -5.58
C THR A 133 31.56 6.16 -6.82
N LEU A 134 31.59 5.57 -8.01
CA LEU A 134 31.16 6.13 -9.31
C LEU A 134 29.67 5.90 -9.62
N GLN A 135 28.82 5.60 -8.64
CA GLN A 135 27.41 5.19 -8.77
C GLN A 135 26.48 6.09 -9.62
N ILE A 136 26.95 7.25 -10.09
CA ILE A 136 26.24 8.09 -11.07
C ILE A 136 26.43 7.58 -12.50
N GLU A 137 27.59 7.01 -12.84
CA GLU A 137 27.94 6.61 -14.22
C GLU A 137 27.61 5.13 -14.54
N VAL A 138 27.54 4.27 -13.51
CA VAL A 138 27.42 2.79 -13.65
C VAL A 138 25.98 2.27 -13.53
N ARG A 139 24.97 3.14 -13.38
CA ARG A 139 23.63 2.69 -13.76
C ARG A 139 23.71 2.38 -15.27
N SER A 140 23.50 1.11 -15.64
CA SER A 140 23.30 0.70 -17.04
C SER A 140 22.49 1.79 -17.74
N SER A 141 22.83 2.12 -18.99
CA SER A 141 22.07 3.11 -19.78
C SER A 141 20.55 2.89 -19.64
N GLU A 142 20.14 1.62 -19.54
CA GLU A 142 18.77 1.15 -19.27
C GLU A 142 18.26 1.49 -17.86
N GLY A 143 19.08 1.35 -16.82
CA GLY A 143 18.74 1.76 -15.46
C GLY A 143 18.58 3.28 -15.31
N ARG A 144 19.38 4.06 -16.05
CA ARG A 144 19.21 5.53 -16.12
C ARG A 144 17.92 5.92 -16.83
N SER A 145 17.57 5.23 -17.92
CA SER A 145 16.33 5.49 -18.66
C SER A 145 15.08 5.17 -17.84
N ILE A 146 15.06 4.02 -17.12
CA ILE A 146 13.97 3.67 -16.20
C ILE A 146 13.84 4.72 -15.09
N HIS A 147 14.95 5.09 -14.44
CA HIS A 147 14.90 6.08 -13.36
C HIS A 147 14.41 7.44 -13.85
N GLN A 148 14.82 7.87 -15.05
CA GLN A 148 14.32 9.09 -15.68
C GLN A 148 12.81 9.00 -15.98
N ALA A 149 12.33 7.86 -16.49
CA ALA A 149 10.91 7.62 -16.73
C ALA A 149 10.10 7.60 -15.40
N LEU A 150 10.61 6.93 -14.36
CA LEU A 150 9.99 6.93 -13.03
C LEU A 150 9.92 8.34 -12.44
N ARG A 151 10.97 9.15 -12.63
CA ARG A 151 10.98 10.55 -12.20
C ARG A 151 9.96 11.38 -12.98
N SER A 152 9.88 11.19 -14.30
CA SER A 152 8.95 11.93 -15.14
C SER A 152 7.50 11.63 -14.79
N VAL A 153 7.14 10.36 -14.57
CA VAL A 153 5.79 9.96 -14.14
C VAL A 153 5.43 10.60 -12.79
N TRP A 154 6.36 10.57 -11.83
CA TRP A 154 6.17 11.22 -10.54
C TRP A 154 5.92 12.74 -10.68
N ASP A 155 6.72 13.42 -11.51
CA ASP A 155 6.55 14.85 -11.73
C ASP A 155 5.23 15.18 -12.44
N VAL A 156 4.75 14.28 -13.33
CA VAL A 156 3.41 14.39 -13.94
C VAL A 156 2.30 14.24 -12.89
N TYR A 157 2.38 13.26 -11.99
CA TYR A 157 1.41 13.11 -10.91
C TYR A 157 1.35 14.37 -10.04
N LYS A 158 2.51 14.87 -9.60
CA LYS A 158 2.59 16.08 -8.79
C LYS A 158 2.00 17.29 -9.52
N MET A 159 2.35 17.48 -10.79
CA MET A 159 1.82 18.55 -11.63
C MET A 159 0.29 18.50 -11.74
N ILE A 160 -0.29 17.32 -11.95
CA ILE A 160 -1.75 17.15 -12.05
C ILE A 160 -2.41 17.49 -10.70
N LEU A 161 -1.87 17.01 -9.59
CA LEU A 161 -2.40 17.31 -8.26
C LEU A 161 -2.33 18.80 -7.94
N ASP A 162 -1.21 19.46 -8.27
CA ASP A 162 -1.05 20.91 -8.11
C ASP A 162 -2.05 21.71 -8.96
N LEU A 163 -2.33 21.26 -10.18
CA LEU A 163 -3.27 21.90 -11.10
C LEU A 163 -4.73 21.79 -10.61
N LEU A 164 -5.10 20.64 -10.04
CA LEU A 164 -6.49 20.30 -9.69
C LEU A 164 -6.87 20.63 -8.23
N ARG A 165 -5.92 21.02 -7.37
CA ARG A 165 -6.15 21.22 -5.93
C ARG A 165 -7.23 22.23 -5.54
N THR A 166 -7.60 23.15 -6.45
CA THR A 166 -8.67 24.15 -6.24
C THR A 166 -9.79 24.06 -7.28
N THR A 167 -10.00 22.91 -7.92
CA THR A 167 -11.06 22.73 -8.92
C THR A 167 -12.15 21.76 -8.46
N PRO A 168 -13.30 22.24 -7.94
CA PRO A 168 -14.37 21.37 -7.41
C PRO A 168 -14.93 20.40 -8.45
N LYS A 169 -15.13 20.87 -9.69
CA LYS A 169 -15.73 20.07 -10.77
C LYS A 169 -14.89 18.86 -11.18
N LEU A 170 -13.60 18.83 -10.83
CA LEU A 170 -12.66 17.75 -11.16
C LEU A 170 -12.09 17.05 -9.91
N GLU A 171 -12.74 17.21 -8.75
CA GLU A 171 -12.31 16.60 -7.48
C GLU A 171 -12.14 15.07 -7.58
N ARG A 172 -13.05 14.41 -8.31
CA ARG A 172 -12.95 12.96 -8.57
C ARG A 172 -11.66 12.58 -9.30
N VAL A 173 -11.25 13.39 -10.29
CA VAL A 173 -10.02 13.15 -11.07
C VAL A 173 -8.78 13.41 -10.22
N TYR A 174 -8.83 14.41 -9.33
CA TYR A 174 -7.78 14.67 -8.35
C TYR A 174 -7.55 13.46 -7.43
N HIS A 175 -8.62 12.98 -6.79
CA HIS A 175 -8.54 11.84 -5.87
C HIS A 175 -8.21 10.52 -6.55
N GLU A 176 -8.70 10.29 -7.77
CA GLU A 176 -8.25 9.18 -8.62
C GLU A 176 -6.75 9.26 -8.91
N THR A 177 -6.25 10.45 -9.24
CA THR A 177 -4.82 10.64 -9.52
C THR A 177 -3.96 10.40 -8.28
N ALA A 178 -4.40 10.86 -7.10
CA ALA A 178 -3.71 10.60 -5.83
C ALA A 178 -3.63 9.09 -5.54
N ARG A 179 -4.74 8.36 -5.74
CA ARG A 179 -4.81 6.90 -5.55
C ARG A 179 -3.87 6.14 -6.49
N ARG A 180 -3.82 6.52 -7.77
CA ARG A 180 -2.87 5.94 -8.74
C ARG A 180 -1.42 6.31 -8.42
N ALA A 181 -1.17 7.49 -7.87
CA ALA A 181 0.16 7.87 -7.41
C ALA A 181 0.62 7.00 -6.20
N PHE A 182 -0.28 6.62 -5.29
CA PHE A 182 0.04 5.67 -4.23
C PHE A 182 0.37 4.27 -4.76
N THR A 183 -0.42 3.74 -5.69
CA THR A 183 -0.12 2.43 -6.30
C THR A 183 1.21 2.47 -7.05
N PHE A 184 1.51 3.56 -7.75
CA PHE A 184 2.80 3.80 -8.38
C PHE A 184 3.96 3.79 -7.37
N CYS A 185 3.82 4.46 -6.22
CA CYS A 185 4.87 4.48 -5.20
C CYS A 185 5.13 3.07 -4.63
N ARG A 186 4.06 2.29 -4.46
CA ARG A 186 4.13 0.89 -4.00
C ARG A 186 4.83 -0.02 -5.01
N GLU A 187 4.35 -0.04 -6.25
CA GLU A 187 4.85 -0.94 -7.31
C GLU A 187 6.32 -0.71 -7.64
N ASN A 188 6.81 0.52 -7.44
CA ASN A 188 8.19 0.89 -7.70
C ASN A 188 9.05 1.00 -6.43
N GLN A 189 8.50 0.66 -5.25
CA GLN A 189 9.20 0.70 -3.95
C GLN A 189 9.88 2.04 -3.66
N ARG A 190 9.10 3.13 -3.77
CA ARG A 190 9.58 4.52 -3.68
C ARG A 190 9.03 5.25 -2.44
N PRO A 191 9.61 5.01 -1.24
CA PRO A 191 9.08 5.55 0.01
C PRO A 191 9.28 7.07 0.16
N GLN A 192 10.30 7.65 -0.48
CA GLN A 192 10.57 9.09 -0.39
C GLN A 192 9.56 9.92 -1.18
N GLU A 193 9.20 9.47 -2.39
CA GLU A 193 8.10 10.06 -3.15
C GLU A 193 6.77 9.91 -2.43
N PHE A 194 6.52 8.76 -1.80
CA PHE A 194 5.32 8.53 -1.01
C PHE A 194 5.19 9.53 0.14
N LYS A 195 6.26 9.76 0.93
CA LYS A 195 6.25 10.76 2.01
C LYS A 195 5.94 12.17 1.48
N ARG A 196 6.64 12.57 0.41
CA ARG A 196 6.37 13.86 -0.26
C ARG A 196 4.93 13.97 -0.76
N LEU A 197 4.34 12.88 -1.26
CA LEU A 197 2.94 12.85 -1.67
C LEU A 197 2.01 13.11 -0.49
N CYS A 198 2.26 12.47 0.65
CA CYS A 198 1.48 12.64 1.87
C CYS A 198 1.49 14.12 2.32
N ASP A 199 2.65 14.75 2.31
CA ASP A 199 2.81 16.18 2.65
C ASP A 199 2.07 17.10 1.68
N VAL A 200 2.17 16.84 0.37
CA VAL A 200 1.43 17.58 -0.66
C VAL A 200 -0.08 17.50 -0.39
N LEU A 201 -0.60 16.30 -0.10
CA LEU A 201 -2.02 16.11 0.18
C LEU A 201 -2.46 16.81 1.48
N ARG A 202 -1.65 16.76 2.55
CA ARG A 202 -1.93 17.51 3.80
C ARG A 202 -1.91 19.02 3.58
N SER A 203 -0.96 19.51 2.79
CA SER A 203 -0.87 20.93 2.40
C SER A 203 -2.09 21.37 1.59
N HIS A 204 -2.51 20.58 0.60
CA HIS A 204 -3.71 20.86 -0.20
C HIS A 204 -4.97 20.89 0.66
N PHE A 205 -5.13 19.93 1.57
CA PHE A 205 -6.27 19.90 2.49
C PHE A 205 -6.27 21.11 3.45
N SER A 206 -5.10 21.47 3.98
CA SER A 206 -4.94 22.66 4.82
C SER A 206 -5.29 23.96 4.06
N LEU A 207 -4.95 24.05 2.78
CA LEU A 207 -5.35 25.16 1.92
C LEU A 207 -6.87 25.24 1.75
N ILE A 208 -7.54 24.09 1.61
CA ILE A 208 -9.00 24.03 1.49
C ILE A 208 -9.65 24.50 2.79
N LEU A 209 -9.17 24.00 3.94
CA LEU A 209 -9.68 24.39 5.26
C LEU A 209 -9.54 25.90 5.52
N LYS A 210 -8.39 26.50 5.16
CA LYS A 210 -8.16 27.95 5.30
C LYS A 210 -9.15 28.78 4.46
N ASN A 211 -9.56 28.26 3.30
CA ASN A 211 -10.43 28.95 2.35
C ASN A 211 -11.89 28.50 2.41
N ARG A 212 -12.32 27.84 3.49
CA ARG A 212 -13.67 27.25 3.65
C ARG A 212 -14.85 28.20 3.44
N HIS A 213 -14.61 29.50 3.54
CA HIS A 213 -15.62 30.56 3.39
C HIS A 213 -16.07 30.77 1.93
N LYS A 214 -15.34 30.21 0.95
CA LYS A 214 -15.71 30.27 -0.47
C LYS A 214 -16.51 29.01 -0.83
N GLU A 215 -17.66 29.18 -1.48
CA GLU A 215 -18.58 28.09 -1.87
C GLU A 215 -17.87 26.96 -2.65
N ASP A 216 -16.95 27.32 -3.56
CA ASP A 216 -16.14 26.36 -4.30
C ASP A 216 -15.36 25.43 -3.35
N TYR A 217 -14.76 25.96 -2.27
CA TYR A 217 -13.94 25.20 -1.32
C TYR A 217 -14.78 24.41 -0.32
N GLU A 218 -15.95 24.91 0.06
CA GLU A 218 -16.90 24.16 0.88
C GLU A 218 -17.32 22.87 0.18
N SER A 219 -17.55 22.93 -1.13
CA SER A 219 -17.92 21.74 -1.91
C SER A 219 -16.81 20.66 -1.96
N LEU A 220 -15.54 21.06 -1.85
CA LEU A 220 -14.37 20.16 -1.73
C LEU A 220 -14.25 19.56 -0.32
N LEU A 221 -14.87 20.13 0.71
CA LEU A 221 -14.71 19.63 2.08
C LEU A 221 -15.51 18.33 2.34
N ARG A 222 -16.23 17.81 1.34
CA ARG A 222 -17.01 16.59 1.48
C ARG A 222 -16.10 15.41 1.86
N PRO A 223 -16.41 14.69 2.96
CA PRO A 223 -15.50 13.68 3.51
C PRO A 223 -15.38 12.44 2.62
N ASP A 224 -16.38 12.10 1.81
CA ASP A 224 -16.46 10.84 1.05
C ASP A 224 -15.17 10.47 0.28
N LEU A 225 -14.72 11.37 -0.60
CA LEU A 225 -13.56 11.13 -1.45
C LEU A 225 -12.25 11.28 -0.68
N HIS A 226 -12.21 12.17 0.31
CA HIS A 226 -11.04 12.34 1.17
C HIS A 226 -10.80 11.11 2.04
N LEU A 227 -11.85 10.52 2.63
CA LEU A 227 -11.74 9.29 3.41
C LEU A 227 -11.27 8.12 2.52
N GLU A 228 -11.79 7.99 1.30
CA GLU A 228 -11.35 6.96 0.36
C GLU A 228 -9.85 7.06 0.04
N THR A 229 -9.36 8.27 -0.27
CA THR A 229 -7.96 8.48 -0.59
C THR A 229 -7.04 8.29 0.62
N ARG A 230 -7.42 8.78 1.80
CA ARG A 230 -6.64 8.57 3.04
C ARG A 230 -6.64 7.12 3.50
N MET A 231 -7.73 6.37 3.28
CA MET A 231 -7.76 4.94 3.56
C MET A 231 -6.76 4.18 2.69
N GLN A 232 -6.70 4.50 1.39
CA GLN A 232 -5.70 3.91 0.51
C GLN A 232 -4.28 4.35 0.87
N GLN A 233 -4.07 5.60 1.28
CA GLN A 233 -2.79 6.07 1.82
C GLN A 233 -2.35 5.22 3.01
N LEU A 234 -3.24 4.94 3.96
CA LEU A 234 -2.94 4.12 5.14
C LEU A 234 -2.54 2.69 4.76
N VAL A 235 -3.28 2.07 3.82
CA VAL A 235 -2.96 0.72 3.32
C VAL A 235 -1.58 0.70 2.68
N VAL A 236 -1.30 1.62 1.74
CA VAL A 236 -0.01 1.65 1.04
C VAL A 236 1.14 2.02 1.97
N ALA A 237 0.94 2.93 2.93
CA ALA A 237 1.95 3.24 3.94
C ALA A 237 2.33 2.01 4.77
N SER A 238 1.34 1.16 5.09
CA SER A 238 1.56 -0.10 5.82
C SER A 238 2.24 -1.18 4.98
N GLU A 239 2.10 -1.14 3.66
CA GLU A 239 2.78 -2.05 2.73
C GLU A 239 4.23 -1.62 2.43
N LEU A 240 4.56 -0.34 2.69
CA LEU A 240 5.90 0.22 2.59
C LEU A 240 6.62 0.31 3.95
N ASP A 241 6.02 -0.25 5.01
CA ASP A 241 6.51 -0.24 6.39
C ASP A 241 6.86 1.18 6.92
N LEU A 242 6.11 2.20 6.47
CA LEU A 242 6.29 3.58 6.89
C LEU A 242 5.46 3.89 8.15
N TRP A 243 5.83 3.30 9.28
CA TRP A 243 5.04 3.33 10.52
C TRP A 243 4.67 4.72 11.03
N LYS A 244 5.61 5.68 10.95
CA LYS A 244 5.33 7.09 11.32
C LYS A 244 4.26 7.71 10.44
N GLU A 245 4.34 7.51 9.13
CA GLU A 245 3.31 8.00 8.20
C GLU A 245 1.99 7.27 8.38
N CYS A 246 2.00 5.98 8.70
CA CYS A 246 0.77 5.25 9.04
C CYS A 246 0.06 5.91 10.24
N SER A 247 0.79 6.23 11.31
CA SER A 247 0.22 6.90 12.48
C SER A 247 -0.36 8.28 12.13
N SER A 248 0.42 9.12 11.45
CA SER A 248 -0.06 10.46 11.03
C SER A 248 -1.25 10.37 10.08
N THR A 249 -1.27 9.39 9.16
CA THR A 249 -2.42 9.18 8.25
C THR A 249 -3.65 8.67 9.01
N ALA A 250 -3.47 7.89 10.08
CA ALA A 250 -4.57 7.45 10.92
C ALA A 250 -5.18 8.61 11.73
N GLU A 251 -4.34 9.52 12.24
CA GLU A 251 -4.78 10.77 12.87
C GLU A 251 -5.52 11.66 11.87
N ASP A 252 -5.02 11.78 10.64
CA ASP A 252 -5.71 12.48 9.56
C ASP A 252 -7.12 11.87 9.34
N LEU A 253 -7.23 10.54 9.18
CA LEU A 253 -8.52 9.83 9.04
C LEU A 253 -9.48 10.12 10.20
N TYR A 254 -8.98 10.16 11.43
CA TYR A 254 -9.77 10.51 12.60
C TYR A 254 -10.24 11.96 12.56
N SER A 255 -9.34 12.91 12.22
CA SER A 255 -9.63 14.34 12.09
C SER A 255 -10.64 14.65 10.99
N LEU A 256 -10.61 13.90 9.89
CA LEU A 256 -11.61 13.96 8.82
C LEU A 256 -12.99 13.42 9.24
N GLY A 257 -13.12 12.89 10.45
CA GLY A 257 -14.40 12.46 11.00
C GLY A 257 -14.84 11.08 10.51
N LEU A 258 -13.91 10.15 10.23
CA LEU A 258 -14.24 8.78 9.82
C LEU A 258 -15.33 8.14 10.70
N HIS A 259 -15.23 8.30 12.03
CA HIS A 259 -16.20 7.77 12.99
C HIS A 259 -17.54 8.50 12.96
N ASP A 260 -17.56 9.83 12.91
CA ASP A 260 -18.80 10.61 12.82
C ASP A 260 -19.55 10.30 11.52
N TYR A 261 -18.81 10.26 10.41
CA TYR A 261 -19.32 9.84 9.11
C TYR A 261 -19.91 8.42 9.18
N PHE A 262 -19.20 7.47 9.79
CA PHE A 262 -19.69 6.11 10.02
C PHE A 262 -21.00 6.04 10.81
N TYR A 263 -21.07 6.71 11.96
CA TYR A 263 -22.27 6.68 12.78
C TYR A 263 -23.46 7.40 12.13
N ARG A 264 -23.22 8.48 11.38
CA ARG A 264 -24.27 9.16 10.61
C ARG A 264 -24.80 8.27 9.50
N THR A 265 -23.92 7.70 8.68
CA THR A 265 -24.32 6.78 7.59
C THR A 265 -25.05 5.54 8.09
N LEU A 266 -24.74 5.06 9.29
CA LEU A 266 -25.45 3.95 9.92
C LEU A 266 -26.89 4.27 10.34
N ARG A 267 -27.15 5.51 10.78
CA ARG A 267 -28.50 5.95 11.20
C ARG A 267 -29.40 6.29 10.02
N THR A 268 -28.84 6.70 8.89
CA THR A 268 -29.61 7.06 7.69
C THR A 268 -29.95 5.81 6.88
N GLY A 269 -31.10 5.18 7.19
CA GLY A 269 -31.55 3.90 6.64
C GLY A 269 -32.08 3.92 5.19
N GLN A 270 -31.46 4.63 4.26
CA GLN A 270 -31.86 4.65 2.84
C GLN A 270 -31.02 3.70 1.97
N GLU A 271 -31.65 3.03 1.00
CA GLU A 271 -31.02 1.96 0.21
C GLU A 271 -29.81 2.40 -0.63
N PHE A 272 -29.79 3.66 -1.10
CA PHE A 272 -28.63 4.20 -1.84
C PHE A 272 -27.34 4.20 -0.99
N PHE A 273 -27.49 4.24 0.33
CA PHE A 273 -26.37 4.13 1.27
C PHE A 273 -25.91 2.69 1.48
N HIS A 274 -26.58 1.64 0.98
CA HIS A 274 -26.12 0.26 1.21
C HIS A 274 -24.72 0.00 0.64
N ARG A 275 -24.43 0.43 -0.60
CA ARG A 275 -23.08 0.29 -1.18
C ARG A 275 -22.03 1.14 -0.44
N CYS A 276 -22.38 2.37 -0.07
CA CYS A 276 -21.48 3.23 0.70
C CYS A 276 -21.22 2.65 2.09
N ARG A 277 -22.23 2.06 2.71
CA ARG A 277 -22.17 1.40 4.02
C ARG A 277 -21.25 0.18 3.97
N GLU A 278 -21.38 -0.71 3.01
CA GLU A 278 -20.48 -1.86 2.88
C GLU A 278 -19.01 -1.44 2.71
N LYS A 279 -18.76 -0.46 1.85
CA LYS A 279 -17.41 0.13 1.67
C LYS A 279 -16.88 0.70 2.99
N LEU A 280 -17.72 1.43 3.71
CA LEU A 280 -17.34 2.08 4.95
C LEU A 280 -17.08 1.09 6.09
N MET A 281 -17.90 0.02 6.20
CA MET A 281 -17.64 -1.09 7.12
C MET A 281 -16.28 -1.74 6.81
N ARG A 282 -15.98 -1.96 5.53
CA ARG A 282 -14.68 -2.49 5.12
C ARG A 282 -13.54 -1.54 5.51
N TRP A 283 -13.70 -0.24 5.29
CA TRP A 283 -12.70 0.75 5.66
C TRP A 283 -12.46 0.79 7.17
N LEU A 284 -13.50 0.74 7.98
CA LEU A 284 -13.35 0.75 9.43
C LEU A 284 -12.62 -0.51 9.96
N ALA A 285 -12.90 -1.67 9.36
CA ALA A 285 -12.16 -2.89 9.64
C ALA A 285 -10.67 -2.75 9.27
N ILE A 286 -10.36 -2.26 8.07
CA ILE A 286 -8.98 -2.02 7.62
C ILE A 286 -8.27 -1.02 8.55
N TYR A 287 -8.95 0.06 8.94
CA TYR A 287 -8.42 1.06 9.86
C TYR A 287 -7.97 0.42 11.17
N TYR A 288 -8.82 -0.37 11.83
CA TYR A 288 -8.45 -1.02 13.08
C TYR A 288 -7.39 -2.11 12.92
N GLU A 289 -7.41 -2.84 11.80
CA GLU A 289 -6.36 -3.82 11.46
C GLU A 289 -4.99 -3.14 11.27
N LYS A 290 -4.92 -2.01 10.57
CA LYS A 290 -3.66 -1.29 10.39
C LYS A 290 -3.22 -0.59 11.67
N MET A 291 -4.16 -0.04 12.44
CA MET A 291 -3.86 0.56 13.75
C MET A 291 -3.30 -0.44 14.75
N SER A 292 -3.78 -1.68 14.77
CA SER A 292 -3.20 -2.71 15.67
C SER A 292 -1.74 -3.00 15.31
N ARG A 293 -1.37 -3.01 14.02
CA ARG A 293 0.03 -3.16 13.59
C ARG A 293 0.89 -1.96 13.99
N VAL A 294 0.42 -0.74 13.74
CA VAL A 294 1.16 0.49 14.08
C VAL A 294 1.44 0.59 15.58
N THR A 295 0.42 0.33 16.40
CA THR A 295 0.53 0.41 17.87
C THR A 295 1.38 -0.68 18.49
N TRP A 296 1.49 -1.84 17.81
CA TRP A 296 2.44 -2.89 18.19
C TRP A 296 3.88 -2.43 17.95
N VAL A 297 4.17 -1.87 16.77
CA VAL A 297 5.52 -1.38 16.42
C VAL A 297 5.93 -0.18 17.29
N SER A 298 4.97 0.61 17.78
CA SER A 298 5.25 1.75 18.65
C SER A 298 5.32 1.41 20.14
N ASP A 299 5.40 0.13 20.53
CA ASP A 299 5.43 -0.35 21.93
C ASP A 299 4.24 0.14 22.79
N ASN A 300 3.13 0.48 22.15
CA ASN A 300 1.93 0.98 22.79
C ASN A 300 0.90 -0.15 22.96
N TYR A 301 1.22 -1.11 23.83
CA TYR A 301 0.45 -2.34 24.02
C TYR A 301 -1.01 -2.11 24.45
N LEU A 302 -1.28 -1.05 25.23
CA LEU A 302 -2.65 -0.67 25.60
C LEU A 302 -3.51 -0.32 24.39
N TYR A 303 -2.96 0.49 23.47
CA TYR A 303 -3.67 0.89 22.25
C TYR A 303 -3.77 -0.27 21.26
N HIS A 304 -2.78 -1.17 21.24
CA HIS A 304 -2.82 -2.41 20.47
C HIS A 304 -4.00 -3.30 20.89
N ALA A 305 -4.14 -3.56 22.19
CA ALA A 305 -5.25 -4.33 22.74
C ALA A 305 -6.61 -3.69 22.41
N LEU A 306 -6.73 -2.36 22.58
CA LEU A 306 -7.94 -1.61 22.26
C LEU A 306 -8.30 -1.68 20.77
N ALA A 307 -7.31 -1.59 19.87
CA ALA A 307 -7.53 -1.71 18.43
C ALA A 307 -8.09 -3.10 18.05
N TRP A 308 -7.54 -4.17 18.63
CA TRP A 308 -8.04 -5.54 18.44
C TRP A 308 -9.46 -5.75 18.97
N ILE A 309 -9.77 -5.23 20.17
CA ILE A 309 -11.13 -5.31 20.72
C ILE A 309 -12.12 -4.60 19.81
N LYS A 310 -11.78 -3.39 19.32
CA LYS A 310 -12.64 -2.65 18.39
C LYS A 310 -12.82 -3.37 17.06
N LEU A 311 -11.75 -3.98 16.52
CA LEU A 311 -11.82 -4.79 15.31
C LEU A 311 -12.74 -6.00 15.50
N LEU A 312 -12.59 -6.74 16.61
CA LEU A 312 -13.42 -7.89 16.93
C LEU A 312 -14.89 -7.52 17.05
N LEU A 313 -15.19 -6.43 17.79
CA LEU A 313 -16.56 -5.96 17.95
C LEU A 313 -17.18 -5.56 16.60
N HIS A 314 -16.40 -4.92 15.74
CA HIS A 314 -16.82 -4.55 14.40
C HIS A 314 -17.10 -5.78 13.52
N VAL A 315 -16.19 -6.77 13.50
CA VAL A 315 -16.37 -8.01 12.72
C VAL A 315 -17.60 -8.78 13.20
N LYS A 316 -17.80 -8.91 14.52
CA LYS A 316 -18.96 -9.59 15.11
C LYS A 316 -20.27 -8.88 14.81
N GLY A 317 -20.29 -7.54 14.83
CA GLY A 317 -21.50 -6.75 14.60
C GLY A 317 -21.96 -6.69 13.15
N PHE A 318 -21.03 -6.75 12.18
CA PHE A 318 -21.35 -6.40 10.79
C PHE A 318 -21.12 -7.49 9.74
N LYS A 319 -20.26 -8.48 10.00
CA LYS A 319 -19.99 -9.55 9.02
C LYS A 319 -20.96 -10.72 9.27
N LYS A 320 -21.96 -10.86 8.39
CA LYS A 320 -23.05 -11.85 8.54
C LYS A 320 -22.59 -13.32 8.44
N ASN A 321 -21.49 -13.60 7.72
CA ASN A 321 -20.98 -14.95 7.46
C ASN A 321 -19.50 -15.09 7.91
N VAL A 322 -19.21 -14.91 9.20
CA VAL A 322 -17.85 -15.15 9.74
C VAL A 322 -17.71 -16.60 10.17
N SER A 323 -16.62 -17.24 9.77
CA SER A 323 -16.28 -18.57 10.32
C SER A 323 -16.06 -18.46 11.83
N LYS A 324 -16.67 -19.37 12.58
CA LYS A 324 -16.52 -19.42 14.05
C LYS A 324 -15.04 -19.60 14.46
N THR A 325 -14.25 -20.27 13.62
CA THR A 325 -12.80 -20.46 13.81
C THR A 325 -12.04 -19.14 13.78
N ASP A 326 -12.34 -18.27 12.80
CA ASP A 326 -11.65 -17.00 12.60
C ASP A 326 -12.02 -16.02 13.72
N LEU A 327 -13.28 -16.03 14.14
CA LEU A 327 -13.75 -15.22 15.26
C LEU A 327 -13.09 -15.66 16.58
N HIS A 328 -12.93 -16.97 16.79
CA HIS A 328 -12.20 -17.50 17.94
C HIS A 328 -10.72 -17.07 17.89
N ALA A 329 -10.05 -17.17 16.73
CA ALA A 329 -8.67 -16.73 16.58
C ALA A 329 -8.50 -15.23 16.89
N MET A 330 -9.37 -14.37 16.36
CA MET A 330 -9.36 -12.93 16.67
C MET A 330 -9.62 -12.67 18.16
N ALA A 331 -10.51 -13.44 18.80
CA ALA A 331 -10.77 -13.34 20.23
C ALA A 331 -9.57 -13.75 21.06
N SER A 332 -8.90 -14.85 20.72
CA SER A 332 -7.67 -15.29 21.38
C SER A 332 -6.58 -14.23 21.26
N VAL A 333 -6.37 -13.64 20.07
CA VAL A 333 -5.40 -12.55 19.88
C VAL A 333 -5.75 -11.33 20.72
N ALA A 334 -7.03 -10.92 20.76
CA ALA A 334 -7.46 -9.79 21.56
C ALA A 334 -7.25 -10.03 23.08
N VAL A 335 -7.56 -11.22 23.57
CA VAL A 335 -7.35 -11.59 24.98
C VAL A 335 -5.86 -11.63 25.32
N LEU A 336 -5.04 -12.27 24.47
CA LEU A 336 -3.59 -12.30 24.64
C LEU A 336 -2.98 -10.90 24.63
N ALA A 337 -3.43 -10.03 23.72
CA ALA A 337 -2.99 -8.65 23.65
C ALA A 337 -3.29 -7.85 24.93
N VAL A 338 -4.44 -8.10 25.57
CA VAL A 338 -4.80 -7.49 26.87
C VAL A 338 -3.93 -8.05 27.99
N LEU A 339 -3.68 -9.35 28.01
CA LEU A 339 -2.85 -10.00 29.03
C LEU A 339 -1.36 -9.65 28.91
N SER A 340 -0.89 -9.34 27.69
CA SER A 340 0.49 -8.93 27.43
C SER A 340 0.77 -7.46 27.74
N ILE A 341 -0.23 -6.70 28.22
CA ILE A 341 -0.01 -5.31 28.64
C ILE A 341 0.91 -5.33 29.87
N PRO A 342 2.08 -4.67 29.83
CA PRO A 342 2.94 -4.58 31.00
C PRO A 342 2.18 -3.84 32.10
N ILE A 343 1.92 -4.55 33.19
CA ILE A 343 1.38 -3.95 34.41
C ILE A 343 2.54 -3.13 34.97
N THR A 344 2.50 -1.82 34.77
CA THR A 344 3.46 -0.91 35.41
C THR A 344 3.31 -1.08 36.93
N GLY A 345 4.30 -1.74 37.53
CA GLY A 345 4.51 -1.81 38.98
C GLY A 345 5.53 -0.79 39.43
#